data_AF-A0AAP2ILF9-F1
#
_entry.id   AF-A0AAP2ILF9-F1
#
_cell.length_a   1.000
_cell.length_b   1.000
_cell.length_c   1.000
_cell.angle_alpha   90.00
_cell.angle_beta   90.00
_cell.angle_gamma   90.00
#
_symmetry.space_group_name_H-M   'P 1'
#
loop_
_entity.id
_entity.type
_entity.pdbx_description
1 polymer ?
#
loop_
_entity_poly.entity_id
_entity_poly.type
_entity_poly.pdbx_seq_one_letter_code
_entity_poly.pdbx_strand_id
1 'polypeptide(L)'
;RMLKRRMIKLLEKLLSQRDGIHSEYGALLRYTQDYHKRLSIIRKVLVQEKEMFEGRKVSDRIVSIDRHYVRPIVRGKETKSVEFGAKVNNIQIDGISFIEHLSFKAFNEGIRLKDCIR
;
A
#
# COMPACT_ATOMS: atom_id res chain seq x y z
N ARG A 1 21.17 -0.04 10.00
CA ARG A 1 20.55 -1.31 10.49
C ARG A 1 20.06 -1.22 11.94
N MET A 2 20.85 -0.70 12.89
CA MET A 2 20.46 -0.62 14.31
C MET A 2 19.21 0.25 14.56
N LEU A 3 19.15 1.46 13.98
CA LEU A 3 18.00 2.37 14.14
C LEU A 3 16.69 1.75 13.62
N LYS A 4 16.72 1.17 12.41
CA LYS A 4 15.57 0.49 11.81
C LYS A 4 15.04 -0.64 12.70
N ARG A 5 15.92 -1.48 13.26
CA ARG A 5 15.54 -2.54 14.22
C ARG A 5 14.87 -1.96 15.47
N ARG A 6 15.39 -0.85 16.01
CA ARG A 6 14.80 -0.17 17.18
C ARG A 6 13.41 0.39 16.86
N MET A 7 13.23 0.99 15.69
CA MET A 7 11.93 1.52 15.25
C MET A 7 10.88 0.41 15.06
N ILE A 8 11.26 -0.73 14.46
CA ILE A 8 10.35 -1.89 14.32
C ILE A 8 9.93 -2.41 15.70
N LYS A 9 10.88 -2.58 16.63
CA LYS A 9 10.59 -2.99 18.00
C LYS A 9 9.72 -1.98 18.75
N LEU A 10 9.93 -0.68 18.51
CA LEU A 10 9.12 0.37 19.11
C LEU A 10 7.68 0.28 18.61
N LEU A 11 7.46 0.13 17.31
CA LEU A 11 6.12 -0.03 16.73
C LEU A 11 5.41 -1.27 17.29
N GLU A 12 6.13 -2.40 17.41
CA GLU A 12 5.61 -3.62 18.02
C GLU A 12 5.20 -3.42 19.49
N LYS A 13 6.05 -2.74 20.27
CA LYS A 13 5.73 -2.40 21.67
C LYS A 13 4.48 -1.52 21.75
N LEU A 14 4.38 -0.47 20.94
CA LEU A 14 3.25 0.46 20.95
C LEU A 14 1.93 -0.26 20.58
N LEU A 15 1.96 -1.16 19.60
CA LEU A 15 0.80 -1.97 19.23
C LEU A 15 0.37 -2.90 20.36
N SER A 16 1.33 -3.56 21.03
CA SER A 16 1.04 -4.42 22.19
C SER A 16 0.42 -3.64 23.35
N GLN A 17 0.97 -2.47 23.69
CA GLN A 17 0.41 -1.61 24.74
C GLN A 17 -1.01 -1.14 24.40
N ARG A 18 -1.23 -0.72 23.15
CA ARG A 18 -2.56 -0.35 22.66
C ARG A 18 -3.54 -1.51 22.76
N ASP A 19 -3.11 -2.73 22.42
CA ASP A 19 -3.97 -3.91 22.46
C ASP A 19 -4.29 -4.32 23.90
N GLY A 20 -3.36 -4.11 24.84
CA GLY A 20 -3.64 -4.21 26.28
C GLY A 20 -4.72 -3.25 26.74
N ILE A 21 -4.59 -1.95 26.41
CA ILE A 21 -5.61 -0.93 26.73
C ILE A 21 -6.96 -1.29 26.11
N HIS A 22 -6.97 -1.77 24.87
CA HIS A 22 -8.20 -2.18 24.20
C HIS A 22 -8.83 -3.43 24.81
N SER A 23 -8.03 -4.36 25.32
CA SER A 23 -8.55 -5.54 26.03
C SER A 23 -9.21 -5.18 27.36
N GLU A 24 -8.67 -4.18 28.06
CA GLU A 24 -9.14 -3.78 29.39
C GLU A 24 -10.33 -2.79 29.30
N TYR A 25 -10.26 -1.82 28.39
CA TYR A 25 -11.23 -0.72 28.29
C TYR A 25 -12.03 -0.72 26.99
N GLY A 26 -11.92 -1.75 26.15
CA GLY A 26 -12.49 -1.78 24.79
C GLY A 26 -13.99 -1.54 24.73
N ALA A 27 -14.75 -1.97 25.75
CA ALA A 27 -16.18 -1.74 25.85
C ALA A 27 -16.55 -0.25 26.08
N LEU A 28 -15.64 0.52 26.68
CA LEU A 28 -15.83 1.95 26.97
C LEU A 28 -15.28 2.84 25.84
N LEU A 29 -14.45 2.30 24.95
CA LEU A 29 -13.79 3.04 23.89
C LEU A 29 -14.57 2.91 22.57
N ARG A 30 -15.02 4.04 22.03
CA ARG A 30 -15.66 4.09 20.71
C ARG A 30 -14.64 4.48 19.65
N TYR A 31 -14.42 3.59 18.68
CA TYR A 31 -13.55 3.85 17.54
C TYR A 31 -14.36 4.10 16.28
N THR A 32 -13.83 4.94 15.40
CA THR A 32 -14.38 5.13 14.05
C THR A 32 -13.98 3.97 13.14
N GLN A 33 -14.72 3.78 12.05
CA GLN A 33 -14.34 2.82 11.03
C GLN A 33 -12.95 3.13 10.44
N ASP A 34 -12.62 4.42 10.28
CA ASP A 34 -11.31 4.85 9.80
C ASP A 34 -10.18 4.47 10.77
N TYR A 35 -10.41 4.59 12.08
CA TYR A 35 -9.46 4.14 13.09
C TYR A 35 -9.12 2.64 12.92
N HIS A 36 -10.14 1.78 12.78
CA HIS A 36 -9.93 0.35 12.58
C HIS A 36 -9.18 0.06 11.27
N LYS A 37 -9.51 0.79 10.21
CA LYS A 37 -8.84 0.70 8.91
C LYS A 37 -7.37 1.08 9.01
N ARG A 38 -7.06 2.24 9.60
CA ARG A 38 -5.68 2.70 9.83
C ARG A 38 -4.89 1.72 10.68
N LEU A 39 -5.48 1.21 11.76
CA LEU A 39 -4.81 0.23 12.63
C LEU A 39 -4.50 -1.07 11.88
N SER A 40 -5.42 -1.56 11.04
CA SER A 40 -5.19 -2.71 10.17
C SER A 40 -4.02 -2.47 9.19
N ILE A 41 -3.96 -1.28 8.59
CA ILE A 41 -2.87 -0.86 7.70
C ILE A 41 -1.54 -0.81 8.44
N ILE A 42 -1.49 -0.22 9.64
CA ILE A 42 -0.28 -0.12 10.46
C ILE A 42 0.24 -1.51 10.83
N ARG A 43 -0.64 -2.44 11.21
CA ARG A 43 -0.25 -3.84 11.49
C ARG A 43 0.34 -4.51 10.25
N LYS A 44 -0.23 -4.29 9.06
CA LYS A 44 0.34 -4.79 7.79
C LYS A 44 1.73 -4.19 7.52
N VAL A 45 1.90 -2.89 7.75
CA VAL A 45 3.22 -2.22 7.61
C VAL A 45 4.25 -2.84 8.56
N LEU A 46 3.90 -3.16 9.81
CA LEU A 46 4.81 -3.84 10.73
C LEU A 46 5.30 -5.17 10.17
N VAL A 47 4.39 -5.98 9.59
CA VAL A 47 4.74 -7.26 8.96
C VAL A 47 5.70 -7.02 7.78
N GLN A 48 5.35 -6.11 6.87
CA GLN A 48 6.18 -5.78 5.71
C GLN A 48 7.57 -5.27 6.12
N GLU A 49 7.68 -4.44 7.16
CA GLU A 49 8.96 -3.94 7.65
C GLU A 49 9.83 -5.02 8.30
N LYS A 50 9.22 -6.00 8.99
CA LYS A 50 9.92 -7.17 9.53
C LYS A 50 10.47 -8.05 8.40
N GLU A 51 9.64 -8.38 7.41
CA GLU A 51 10.06 -9.16 6.24
C GLU A 51 11.19 -8.47 5.48
N MET A 52 11.07 -7.16 5.25
CA MET A 52 12.13 -6.37 4.61
C MET A 52 13.41 -6.31 5.45
N PHE A 53 13.30 -6.26 6.78
CA PHE A 53 14.47 -6.26 7.66
C PHE A 53 15.23 -7.61 7.60
N GLU A 54 14.50 -8.71 7.40
CA GLU A 54 15.05 -10.05 7.17
C GLU A 54 15.54 -10.29 5.73
N GLY A 55 15.40 -9.30 4.84
CA GLY A 55 15.83 -9.40 3.45
C GLY A 55 14.86 -10.15 2.53
N ARG A 56 13.62 -10.42 2.99
CA ARG A 56 12.59 -11.03 2.15
C ARG A 56 12.03 -10.01 1.16
N LYS A 57 11.66 -10.47 -0.03
CA LYS A 57 10.97 -9.66 -1.03
C LYS A 57 9.51 -9.47 -0.60
N VAL A 58 9.10 -8.22 -0.46
CA VAL A 58 7.71 -7.85 -0.12
C VAL A 58 7.02 -7.28 -1.36
N SER A 59 5.95 -7.96 -1.79
CA SER A 59 5.03 -7.47 -2.83
C SER A 59 4.00 -6.52 -2.21
N ASP A 60 3.38 -5.69 -3.06
CA ASP A 60 2.31 -4.76 -2.65
C ASP A 60 2.64 -3.89 -1.42
N ARG A 61 3.88 -3.36 -1.38
CA ARG A 61 4.35 -2.54 -0.26
C ARG A 61 3.46 -1.32 -0.05
N ILE A 62 3.10 -1.09 1.21
CA ILE A 62 2.41 0.11 1.65
C ILE A 62 3.46 1.19 1.88
N VAL A 63 3.33 2.31 1.15
CA VAL A 63 4.28 3.43 1.22
C VAL A 63 3.72 4.65 1.95
N SER A 64 2.41 4.65 2.20
CA SER A 64 1.70 5.69 2.95
C SER A 64 0.56 5.04 3.72
N ILE A 65 0.40 5.41 4.99
CA ILE A 65 -0.72 4.96 5.82
C ILE A 65 -2.01 5.66 5.37
N ASP A 66 -1.95 6.96 5.07
CA ASP A 66 -3.10 7.74 4.63
C ASP A 66 -3.56 7.33 3.23
N ARG A 67 -2.60 7.09 2.33
CA ARG A 67 -2.85 6.60 0.96
C ARG A 67 -2.40 5.15 0.80
N HIS A 68 -2.95 4.29 1.66
CA HIS A 68 -2.62 2.86 1.73
C HIS A 68 -2.96 2.05 0.48
N TYR A 69 -3.56 2.63 -0.57
CA TYR A 69 -3.82 1.99 -1.87
C TYR A 69 -2.74 2.32 -2.91
N VAL A 70 -1.90 3.34 -2.68
CA VAL A 70 -0.78 3.67 -3.56
C VAL A 70 0.30 2.59 -3.41
N ARG A 71 0.73 2.02 -4.53
CA ARG A 71 1.77 0.98 -4.58
C ARG A 71 3.00 1.48 -5.34
N PRO A 72 4.20 1.00 -4.99
CA PRO A 72 5.37 1.15 -5.85
C PRO A 72 5.17 0.36 -7.14
N ILE A 73 5.28 1.02 -8.29
CA ILE A 73 5.25 0.39 -9.61
C ILE A 73 6.68 0.38 -10.16
N VAL A 74 7.26 -0.81 -10.29
CA VAL A 74 8.62 -0.97 -10.82
C VAL A 74 8.62 -0.68 -12.32
N ARG A 75 9.46 0.26 -12.77
CA ARG A 75 9.75 0.51 -14.18
C ARG A 75 11.20 0.13 -14.49
N GLY A 76 11.44 -0.34 -15.71
CA GLY A 76 12.78 -0.54 -16.26
C GLY A 76 13.48 0.75 -16.70
N LYS A 77 13.13 1.92 -16.13
CA LYS A 77 13.77 3.20 -16.45
C LYS A 77 15.03 3.37 -15.61
N GLU A 78 16.10 3.82 -16.25
CA GLU A 78 17.43 3.97 -15.63
C GLU A 78 17.43 5.02 -14.49
N THR A 79 16.74 6.14 -14.66
CA THR A 79 16.75 7.27 -13.72
C THR A 79 15.81 7.09 -12.52
N LYS A 80 14.68 6.41 -12.72
CA LYS A 80 13.64 6.18 -11.69
C LYS A 80 13.11 4.76 -11.84
N SER A 81 13.64 3.87 -11.01
CA SER A 81 13.27 2.44 -11.00
C SER A 81 11.86 2.18 -10.50
N VAL A 82 11.25 3.13 -9.78
CA VAL A 82 9.90 3.02 -9.23
C VAL A 82 9.15 4.34 -9.40
N GLU A 83 7.91 4.25 -9.87
CA GLU A 83 6.95 5.35 -9.90
C GLU A 83 5.81 5.08 -8.90
N PHE A 84 5.16 6.15 -8.44
CA PHE A 84 4.01 6.10 -7.55
C PHE A 84 2.85 6.85 -8.20
N GLY A 85 1.64 6.30 -8.11
CA GLY A 85 0.44 6.94 -8.64
C GLY A 85 -0.47 5.94 -9.32
N ALA A 86 -1.52 6.48 -9.93
CA ALA A 86 -2.41 5.70 -10.76
C ALA A 86 -1.71 5.37 -12.09
N LYS A 87 -1.71 4.09 -12.45
CA LYS A 87 -1.45 3.65 -13.81
C LYS A 87 -2.76 3.72 -14.60
N VAL A 88 -2.72 4.32 -15.78
CA VAL A 88 -3.89 4.58 -16.62
C VAL A 88 -3.68 3.98 -18.00
N ASN A 89 -4.69 3.26 -18.50
CA ASN A 89 -4.81 2.90 -19.90
C ASN A 89 -5.76 3.89 -20.57
N ASN A 90 -5.31 4.49 -21.67
CA ASN A 90 -6.04 5.53 -22.38
C ASN A 90 -6.32 5.09 -23.82
N ILE A 91 -7.52 5.34 -24.31
CA ILE A 91 -7.92 5.10 -25.70
C ILE A 91 -8.27 6.44 -26.32
N GLN A 92 -7.81 6.66 -27.54
CA GLN A 92 -8.15 7.86 -28.31
C GLN A 92 -9.04 7.50 -29.49
N ILE A 93 -10.19 8.15 -29.60
CA ILE A 93 -11.15 8.01 -30.71
C ILE A 93 -11.48 9.42 -31.19
N ASP A 94 -11.29 9.68 -32.49
CA ASP A 94 -11.59 10.98 -33.13
C ASP A 94 -11.02 12.21 -32.39
N GLY A 95 -9.80 12.07 -31.84
CA GLY A 95 -9.15 13.15 -31.09
C GLY A 95 -9.57 13.27 -29.62
N ILE A 96 -10.53 12.47 -29.15
CA ILE A 96 -11.01 12.45 -27.76
C ILE A 96 -10.35 11.29 -27.01
N SER A 97 -9.76 11.59 -25.85
CA SER A 97 -9.13 10.60 -24.96
C SER A 97 -10.09 10.10 -23.89
N PHE A 98 -10.16 8.78 -23.73
CA PHE A 98 -10.96 8.09 -22.72
C PHE A 98 -10.07 7.29 -21.78
N ILE A 99 -10.30 7.45 -20.48
CA ILE A 99 -9.69 6.60 -19.46
C ILE A 99 -10.46 5.28 -19.45
N GLU A 100 -9.91 4.25 -20.08
CA GLU A 100 -10.52 2.92 -20.10
C GLU A 100 -10.26 2.17 -18.79
N HIS A 101 -9.04 2.29 -18.26
CA HIS A 101 -8.69 1.63 -17.01
C HIS A 101 -7.78 2.48 -16.15
N LEU A 102 -8.12 2.55 -14.87
CA LEU A 102 -7.32 3.24 -13.86
C LEU A 102 -7.09 2.28 -12.68
N SER A 103 -5.82 2.09 -12.33
CA SER A 103 -5.44 1.24 -11.20
C SER A 103 -4.18 1.75 -10.51
N PHE A 104 -4.14 1.65 -9.18
CA PHE A 104 -2.92 1.90 -8.41
C PHE A 104 -2.01 0.65 -8.32
N LYS A 105 -2.40 -0.44 -9.00
CA LYS A 105 -1.57 -1.63 -9.19
C LYS A 105 -0.95 -1.63 -10.58
N ALA A 106 0.17 -2.32 -10.72
CA ALA A 106 0.75 -2.58 -12.03
C ALA A 106 -0.18 -3.52 -12.83
N PHE A 107 -0.41 -3.20 -14.10
CA PHE A 107 -1.09 -4.06 -15.06
C PHE A 107 -0.41 -3.99 -16.43
N ASN A 108 -0.59 -5.02 -17.26
CA ASN A 108 -0.11 -5.04 -18.64
C ASN A 108 -1.14 -4.35 -19.56
N GLU A 109 -0.72 -3.35 -20.30
CA GLU A 109 -1.58 -2.62 -21.25
C GLU A 109 -1.87 -3.46 -22.50
N GLY A 110 -0.92 -4.27 -22.96
CA GLY A 110 -1.03 -5.00 -24.23
C GLY A 110 -2.12 -6.08 -24.27
N ILE A 111 -2.60 -6.54 -23.11
CA ILE A 111 -3.71 -7.50 -23.03
C ILE A 111 -5.08 -6.82 -23.01
N ARG A 112 -5.13 -5.51 -22.75
CA ARG A 112 -6.40 -4.78 -22.58
C ARG A 112 -7.11 -4.48 -23.89
N LEU A 113 -6.40 -4.47 -25.01
CA LEU A 113 -6.99 -4.19 -26.32
C LEU A 113 -8.23 -5.06 -26.62
N LYS A 114 -8.21 -6.32 -26.20
CA LYS A 114 -9.36 -7.23 -26.35
C LYS A 114 -10.56 -6.83 -25.50
N ASP A 115 -10.32 -6.30 -24.31
CA ASP A 115 -11.37 -5.81 -23.41
C ASP A 115 -11.95 -4.48 -23.91
N CYS A 116 -11.16 -3.69 -24.65
CA CYS A 116 -11.56 -2.38 -25.18
C CYS A 116 -12.44 -2.45 -26.44
N ILE A 117 -12.33 -3.53 -27.22
CA ILE A 117 -13.02 -3.68 -28.53
C ILE A 117 -14.34 -4.46 -28.40
N ARG A 118 -14.59 -5.07 -27.23
CA ARG A 118 -15.75 -5.93 -26.99
C ARG A 118 -16.93 -5.15 -26.44
#